data_AF-A0A1Q6KJW5-F1
#
_entry.id   AF-A0A1Q6KJW5-F1
#
_cell.length_a   1.000
_cell.length_b   1.000
_cell.length_c   1.000
_cell.angle_alpha   90.00
_cell.angle_beta   90.00
_cell.angle_gamma   90.00
#
_symmetry.space_group_name_H-M   'P 1'
#
loop_
_entity.id
_entity.type
_entity.pdbx_description
1 polymer ?
#
loop_
_entity_poly.entity_id
_entity_poly.type
_entity_poly.pdbx_seq_one_letter_code
_entity_poly.pdbx_strand_id
1 'polypeptide(L)' 'MGECRKFNNFDLSDQEILKIIEDYKNLINKNSVVSGSFDEDLQQEIKFLIFKVLSKNRKK' A
#
# COMPACT_ATOMS: atom_id res chain seq x y z
N MET A 1 -9.67 1.94 32.16
CA MET A 1 -8.42 1.21 31.84
C MET A 1 -8.52 0.81 30.37
N GLY A 2 -8.16 1.70 29.46
CA GLY A 2 -8.23 1.47 28.01
C GLY A 2 -6.80 1.45 27.48
N GLU A 3 -6.29 0.27 27.15
CA GLU A 3 -4.96 0.16 26.56
C GLU A 3 -5.00 0.63 25.10
N CYS A 4 -4.74 1.92 24.85
CA CYS A 4 -4.31 2.40 23.53
C CYS A 4 -2.85 1.99 23.28
N ARG A 5 -2.58 0.68 23.23
CA ARG A 5 -1.30 0.16 22.76
C ARG A 5 -1.48 -0.32 21.32
N LYS A 6 -0.85 0.39 20.37
CA LYS A 6 -0.11 -0.14 19.20
C LYS A 6 -0.05 0.92 18.09
N PHE A 7 0.66 2.01 18.36
CA PHE A 7 1.36 2.76 17.31
C PHE A 7 2.86 2.63 17.56
N ASN A 8 3.32 1.41 17.85
CA ASN A 8 4.74 1.14 18.04
C ASN A 8 5.31 0.69 16.70
N ASN A 9 6.09 1.56 16.07
CA ASN A 9 7.05 1.26 15.01
C ASN A 9 6.61 0.16 14.03
N PHE A 10 5.80 0.52 13.04
CA PHE A 10 5.39 -0.39 11.98
C PHE A 10 6.58 -0.66 11.02
N ASP A 11 7.48 -1.55 11.44
CA ASP A 11 8.24 -2.37 10.50
C ASP A 11 7.25 -3.29 9.78
N LEU A 12 6.51 -2.73 8.82
CA LEU A 12 5.56 -3.50 8.01
C LEU A 12 6.33 -4.59 7.27
N SER A 13 5.98 -5.83 7.57
CA SER A 13 6.46 -6.98 6.80
C SER A 13 5.95 -6.92 5.35
N ASP A 14 6.64 -7.58 4.43
CA ASP A 14 6.20 -7.65 3.03
C ASP A 14 4.75 -8.16 2.91
N GLN A 15 4.37 -9.12 3.77
CA GLN A 15 3.01 -9.67 3.81
C GLN A 15 1.96 -8.64 4.24
N GLU A 16 2.27 -7.81 5.23
CA GLU A 16 1.36 -6.75 5.67
C GLU A 16 1.20 -5.66 4.60
N ILE A 17 2.29 -5.32 3.92
CA ILE A 17 2.25 -4.37 2.80
C ILE A 17 1.39 -4.92 1.66
N LEU A 18 1.55 -6.19 1.31
CA LEU A 18 0.72 -6.84 0.29
C LEU A 18 -0.76 -6.87 0.71
N LYS A 19 -1.05 -7.11 1.99
CA LYS A 19 -2.41 -7.03 2.52
C LYS A 19 -2.99 -5.63 2.39
N ILE A 20 -2.23 -4.58 2.71
CA ILE A 20 -2.65 -3.19 2.50
C ILE A 20 -2.93 -2.94 1.01
N ILE A 21 -2.05 -3.41 0.12
CA ILE A 21 -2.27 -3.25 -1.33
C ILE A 21 -3.57 -3.93 -1.78
N GLU A 22 -3.88 -5.12 -1.29
CA GLU A 22 -5.13 -5.83 -1.63
C GLU A 22 -6.36 -5.14 -1.02
N ASP A 23 -6.28 -4.74 0.25
CA ASP A 23 -7.37 -4.03 0.95
C ASP A 23 -7.73 -2.71 0.23
N TYR A 24 -6.74 -2.03 -0.35
CA TYR A 24 -6.91 -0.79 -1.10
C TYR A 24 -7.01 -0.98 -2.62
N LYS A 25 -7.11 -2.22 -3.13
CA LYS A 25 -7.16 -2.52 -4.56
C LYS A 25 -8.22 -1.75 -5.32
N ASN A 26 -9.40 -1.56 -4.74
CA ASN A 26 -10.47 -0.78 -5.36
C ASN A 26 -10.08 0.69 -5.56
N LEU A 27 -9.34 1.27 -4.60
CA LEU A 27 -8.83 2.63 -4.71
C LEU A 27 -7.69 2.71 -5.74
N ILE A 28 -6.79 1.72 -5.74
CA ILE A 28 -5.72 1.62 -6.74
C ILE A 28 -6.35 1.56 -8.13
N ASN A 29 -7.31 0.67 -8.36
CA ASN A 29 -7.99 0.53 -9.65
C ASN A 29 -8.64 1.83 -10.13
N LYS A 30 -9.28 2.59 -9.23
CA LYS A 30 -9.87 3.89 -9.56
C LYS A 30 -8.82 4.91 -9.99
N ASN A 31 -7.65 4.90 -9.36
CA ASN A 31 -6.53 5.77 -9.72
C ASN A 31 -5.73 5.27 -10.93
N SER A 32 -5.96 4.02 -11.35
CA SER A 32 -5.40 3.43 -12.57
C SER A 32 -6.26 3.65 -13.81
N VAL A 33 -7.34 4.43 -13.72
CA VAL A 33 -8.15 4.77 -14.89
C VAL A 33 -7.65 6.09 -15.48
N VAL A 34 -7.10 6.03 -16.70
CA VAL A 34 -6.65 7.19 -17.47
C VAL A 34 -7.57 7.36 -18.66
N SER A 35 -8.18 8.54 -18.79
CA SER A 35 -9.09 8.86 -19.90
C SER A 35 -10.25 7.86 -20.08
N GLY A 36 -10.73 7.28 -18.98
CA GLY A 36 -11.83 6.30 -18.98
C GLY A 36 -11.42 4.85 -19.26
N SER A 37 -10.15 4.61 -19.58
CA SER A 37 -9.59 3.26 -19.78
C SER A 37 -8.76 2.84 -18.58
N PHE A 38 -8.88 1.57 -18.20
CA PHE A 38 -8.04 0.99 -17.16
C PHE A 38 -6.63 0.76 -17.71
N ASP A 39 -5.64 1.30 -17.02
CA ASP A 39 -4.23 1.18 -17.35
C ASP A 39 -3.57 0.20 -16.36
N GLU A 40 -3.25 -1.00 -16.87
CA GLU A 40 -2.61 -2.07 -16.10
C GLU A 40 -1.19 -1.70 -15.66
N ASP A 41 -0.44 -0.98 -16.49
CA ASP A 41 0.92 -0.56 -16.20
C ASP A 41 0.92 0.46 -15.06
N LEU A 42 0.00 1.43 -15.11
CA LEU A 42 -0.20 2.40 -14.05
C LEU A 42 -0.64 1.73 -12.73
N GLN A 43 -1.48 0.69 -12.80
CA GLN A 43 -1.86 -0.08 -11.63
C GLN A 43 -0.65 -0.76 -10.97
N GLN A 44 0.23 -1.36 -11.77
CA GLN A 44 1.45 -1.98 -11.25
C GLN A 44 2.40 -0.93 -10.67
N GLU A 45 2.54 0.22 -11.31
CA GLU A 45 3.40 1.31 -10.83
C GLU A 45 2.93 1.87 -9.48
N ILE A 46 1.62 2.07 -9.32
CA ILE A 46 1.03 2.49 -8.04
C ILE A 46 1.33 1.44 -6.94
N LYS A 47 1.11 0.14 -7.22
CA LYS A 47 1.41 -0.95 -6.27
C LYS A 47 2.89 -0.95 -5.89
N PHE A 48 3.78 -0.80 -6.86
CA PHE A 48 5.22 -0.78 -6.65
C PHE A 48 5.67 0.42 -5.80
N LEU A 49 5.11 1.61 -6.06
CA LEU A 49 5.39 2.81 -5.27
C LEU A 49 4.92 2.67 -3.82
N ILE A 50 3.71 2.15 -3.60
CA ILE A 50 3.19 1.86 -2.25
C ILE A 50 4.14 0.90 -1.52
N PHE A 51 4.53 -0.20 -2.18
CA PHE A 51 5.45 -1.17 -1.61
C PHE A 51 6.81 -0.54 -1.26
N LYS A 52 7.38 0.25 -2.18
CA LYS A 52 8.66 0.94 -2.00
C LYS A 52 8.63 1.97 -0.86
N VAL A 53 7.54 2.70 -0.68
CA VAL A 53 7.41 3.71 0.38
C VAL A 53 7.24 3.02 1.73
N LEU A 54 6.35 2.02 1.82
CA LEU A 54 6.09 1.32 3.07
C LEU A 54 7.27 0.43 3.51
N SER A 55 8.02 -0.13 2.56
CA SER A 55 9.25 -0.88 2.86
C SER A 55 10.43 0.00 3.28
N LYS A 56 10.51 1.25 2.80
CA LYS A 56 11.58 2.20 3.18
C LYS A 56 11.54 2.66 4.62
N ASN A 57 10.39 2.56 5.30
CA ASN A 57 10.27 2.87 6.72
C ASN A 57 10.95 1.83 7.62
N ARG A 58 11.46 0.72 7.06
CA ARG A 58 12.23 -0.31 7.78
C ARG A 58 13.69 0.07 8.09
N LYS A 59 14.00 1.36 8.19
CA LYS A 59 15.37 1.79 8.43
C LYS A 59 15.78 1.48 9.87
N LYS A 60 16.70 0.51 9.97
CA LYS A 60 17.60 0.19 11.08
C LYS A 60 18.16 1.43 11.79
#